data_AF-A0A075JGH7-F1
#
_entry.id   AF-A0A075JGH7-F1
#
_cell.length_a   1.000
_cell.length_b   1.000
_cell.length_c   1.000
_cell.angle_alpha   90.00
_cell.angle_beta   90.00
_cell.angle_gamma   90.00
#
_symmetry.space_group_name_H-M   'P 1'
#
loop_
_entity.id
_entity.type
_entity.pdbx_description
1 polymer ?
#
loop_
_entity_poly.entity_id
_entity_poly.type
_entity_poly.pdbx_seq_one_letter_code
_entity_poly.pdbx_strand_id
1 'polypeptide(L)'
;MRALVIVGDAHFLTTHRLDGVIAAPQTPQGAKAIELALDSWRQRARAAGVERTVVVNLPCRRIDPVGLDPSLRFFAEQGSNDAAVDWANGVIAAWVKHHPDAVLADLHAQTCSAGYRSVINGVSLYEDTLHFTPRGAAMIWTWLAPQVQRAGAAR
;
A
#
# COMPACT_ATOMS: atom_id res chain seq x y z
N MET A 1 18.58 13.79 -6.83
CA MET A 1 17.66 13.95 -5.69
C MET A 1 17.22 12.56 -5.25
N ARG A 2 17.23 12.26 -3.96
CA ARG A 2 16.83 10.94 -3.43
C ARG A 2 15.38 11.02 -2.97
N ALA A 3 14.56 10.04 -3.36
CA ALA A 3 13.18 9.91 -2.89
C ALA A 3 13.02 8.58 -2.15
N LEU A 4 12.27 8.60 -1.06
CA LEU A 4 11.80 7.38 -0.38
C LEU A 4 10.52 6.93 -1.09
N VAL A 5 10.43 5.64 -1.43
CA VAL A 5 9.17 5.03 -1.85
C VAL A 5 8.70 4.11 -0.73
N ILE A 6 7.52 4.37 -0.19
CA ILE A 6 6.82 3.49 0.75
C ILE A 6 5.70 2.81 -0.02
N VAL A 7 5.63 1.48 0.04
CA VAL A 7 4.56 0.71 -0.61
C VAL A 7 3.64 0.16 0.47
N GLY A 8 2.37 0.59 0.45
CA GLY A 8 1.32 0.06 1.31
C GLY A 8 1.05 -1.39 0.97
N ASP A 9 1.06 -2.24 2.00
CA ASP A 9 1.00 -3.68 1.85
C ASP A 9 -0.13 -4.30 2.67
N ALA A 10 -0.39 -5.60 2.45
CA ALA A 10 -1.50 -6.33 3.06
C ALA A 10 -1.45 -6.39 4.59
N HIS A 11 -0.29 -6.19 5.22
CA HIS A 11 -0.16 -6.15 6.67
C HIS A 11 -0.89 -4.95 7.27
N PHE A 12 -1.14 -3.87 6.53
CA PHE A 12 -2.02 -2.79 7.02
C PHE A 12 -3.47 -3.25 7.22
N LEU A 13 -3.83 -4.40 6.68
CA LEU A 13 -5.15 -5.03 6.79
C LEU A 13 -5.16 -6.15 7.84
N THR A 14 -4.12 -6.28 8.66
CA THR A 14 -4.04 -7.30 9.72
C THR A 14 -3.90 -6.66 11.10
N THR A 15 -4.23 -7.42 12.14
CA THR A 15 -4.08 -7.00 13.52
C THR A 15 -2.62 -7.02 13.93
N HIS A 16 -2.15 -5.92 14.50
CA HIS A 16 -0.81 -5.80 15.07
C HIS A 16 -0.87 -5.61 16.58
N ARG A 17 0.23 -5.94 17.26
CA ARG A 17 0.47 -5.55 18.65
C ARG A 17 1.64 -4.58 18.69
N LEU A 18 1.36 -3.32 18.98
CA LEU A 18 2.36 -2.25 19.10
C LEU A 18 2.43 -1.84 20.56
N ASP A 19 3.59 -2.03 21.20
CA ASP A 19 3.81 -1.69 22.61
C ASP A 19 2.73 -2.23 23.56
N GLY A 20 2.29 -3.47 23.31
CA GLY A 20 1.24 -4.14 24.08
C GLY A 20 -0.19 -3.76 23.68
N VAL A 21 -0.39 -2.69 22.89
CA VAL A 21 -1.69 -2.24 22.38
C VAL A 21 -2.07 -3.03 21.13
N ILE A 22 -3.32 -3.50 21.09
CA ILE A 22 -3.90 -4.15 19.90
C ILE A 22 -4.33 -3.06 18.92
N ALA A 23 -3.75 -3.10 17.73
CA ALA A 23 -4.10 -2.25 16.60
C ALA A 23 -4.77 -3.11 15.53
N ALA A 24 -6.09 -3.24 15.62
CA ALA A 24 -6.90 -3.98 14.65
C ALA A 24 -7.27 -3.09 13.45
N PRO A 25 -7.45 -3.65 12.24
CA PRO A 25 -7.95 -2.91 11.08
C PRO A 25 -9.28 -2.22 11.38
N GLN A 26 -9.55 -1.10 10.70
CA GLN A 26 -10.81 -0.35 10.84
C GLN A 26 -11.09 0.19 12.26
N THR A 27 -10.05 0.32 13.09
CA THR A 27 -10.12 0.98 14.41
C THR A 27 -9.22 2.21 14.47
N PRO A 28 -9.44 3.14 15.42
CA PRO A 28 -8.51 4.26 15.64
C PRO A 28 -7.08 3.82 15.92
N GLN A 29 -6.89 2.72 16.66
CA GLN A 29 -5.56 2.15 16.95
C GLN A 29 -4.90 1.57 15.70
N GLY A 30 -5.67 0.93 14.82
CA GLY A 30 -5.20 0.48 13.50
C GLY A 30 -4.79 1.63 12.60
N ALA A 31 -5.59 2.69 12.54
CA ALA A 31 -5.24 3.89 11.78
C ALA A 31 -3.94 4.52 12.32
N LYS A 32 -3.82 4.62 13.65
CA LYS A 32 -2.61 5.12 14.29
C LYS A 32 -1.38 4.26 14.00
N ALA A 33 -1.53 2.93 13.93
CA ALA A 33 -0.45 2.03 13.57
C ALA A 33 0.10 2.30 12.15
N ILE A 34 -0.78 2.52 11.18
CA ILE A 34 -0.39 2.89 9.80
C ILE A 34 0.37 4.22 9.82
N GLU A 35 -0.18 5.26 10.48
CA GLU A 35 0.47 6.56 10.59
C GLU A 35 1.88 6.46 11.21
N LEU A 36 2.02 5.72 12.31
CA LEU A 36 3.31 5.54 12.99
C LEU A 36 4.34 4.81 12.11
N ALA A 37 3.91 3.84 11.32
CA ALA A 37 4.79 3.17 10.36
C ALA A 37 5.29 4.14 9.29
N LEU A 38 4.38 4.92 8.69
CA LEU A 38 4.71 5.94 7.68
C LEU A 38 5.65 7.02 8.25
N ASP A 39 5.35 7.53 9.45
CA ASP A 39 6.19 8.50 10.16
C ASP A 39 7.58 7.93 10.42
N SER A 40 7.67 6.70 10.89
CA SER A 40 8.94 6.04 11.21
C SER A 40 9.84 5.89 9.98
N TRP A 41 9.31 5.43 8.85
CA TRP A 41 10.08 5.33 7.60
C TRP A 41 10.46 6.70 7.05
N ARG A 42 9.54 7.66 7.05
CA ARG A 42 9.80 9.04 6.62
C ARG A 42 10.91 9.68 7.45
N GLN A 43 10.83 9.63 8.78
CA GLN A 43 11.82 10.22 9.68
C GLN A 43 13.21 9.63 9.47
N ARG A 44 13.32 8.29 9.33
CA ARG A 44 14.60 7.63 9.02
C ARG A 44 15.17 8.10 7.69
N ALA A 45 14.34 8.21 6.65
CA ALA A 45 14.80 8.69 5.34
C ALA A 45 15.23 10.16 5.37
N ARG A 46 14.48 11.02 6.08
CA ARG A 46 14.85 12.43 6.30
C ARG A 46 16.21 12.56 7.00
N ALA A 47 16.45 11.74 8.02
CA ALA A 47 17.74 11.69 8.71
C ALA A 47 18.91 11.27 7.78
N ALA A 48 18.61 10.54 6.69
CA ALA A 48 19.56 10.15 5.66
C ALA A 48 19.64 11.14 4.47
N GLY A 49 19.03 12.32 4.58
CA GLY A 49 19.06 13.36 3.54
C GLY A 49 18.11 13.14 2.36
N VAL A 50 17.10 12.29 2.51
CA VAL A 50 15.98 12.18 1.55
C VAL A 50 15.03 13.34 1.80
N GLU A 51 14.59 14.05 0.77
CA GLU A 51 13.73 15.24 0.92
C GLU A 51 12.27 15.01 0.53
N ARG A 52 12.01 13.94 -0.24
CA ARG A 52 10.68 13.62 -0.75
C ARG A 52 10.28 12.19 -0.41
N THR A 53 9.00 12.00 -0.09
CA THR A 53 8.38 10.69 0.14
C THR A 53 7.28 10.44 -0.88
N VAL A 54 7.34 9.30 -1.56
CA VAL A 54 6.26 8.79 -2.41
C VAL A 54 5.61 7.65 -1.64
N VAL A 55 4.32 7.79 -1.32
CA VAL A 55 3.56 6.72 -0.70
C VAL A 55 2.67 6.10 -1.78
N VAL A 56 2.84 4.80 -2.00
CA VAL A 56 1.99 3.99 -2.86
C VAL A 56 0.94 3.34 -1.98
N ASN A 57 -0.34 3.56 -2.23
CA ASN A 57 -1.40 2.93 -1.45
C ASN A 57 -1.64 1.47 -1.87
N LEU A 58 -2.50 0.75 -1.16
CA LEU A 58 -2.78 -0.64 -1.48
C LEU A 58 -3.47 -0.75 -2.84
N PRO A 59 -3.07 -1.70 -3.70
CA PRO A 59 -3.74 -1.94 -4.98
C PRO A 59 -5.14 -2.51 -4.74
N CYS A 60 -5.97 -2.41 -5.79
CA CYS A 60 -7.25 -3.08 -5.92
C CYS A 60 -7.08 -4.59 -5.75
N ARG A 61 -7.55 -5.16 -4.64
CA ARG A 61 -7.33 -6.56 -4.29
C ARG A 61 -8.55 -7.18 -3.64
N ARG A 62 -8.75 -8.47 -3.91
CA ARG A 62 -9.64 -9.37 -3.15
C ARG A 62 -8.86 -10.63 -2.89
N ILE A 63 -8.58 -10.91 -1.62
CA ILE A 63 -7.80 -12.10 -1.25
C ILE A 63 -8.76 -13.28 -1.13
N ASP A 64 -8.49 -14.33 -1.89
CA ASP A 64 -9.23 -15.60 -1.82
C ASP A 64 -8.40 -16.60 -1.00
N PRO A 65 -8.90 -17.07 0.16
CA PRO A 65 -8.17 -18.02 1.01
C PRO A 65 -7.91 -19.37 0.31
N VAL A 66 -8.69 -19.72 -0.72
CA VAL A 66 -8.49 -20.95 -1.51
C VAL A 66 -7.26 -20.83 -2.40
N GLY A 67 -6.99 -19.64 -2.93
CA GLY A 67 -5.84 -19.36 -3.79
C GLY A 67 -4.52 -19.15 -3.04
N LEU A 68 -4.56 -19.09 -1.71
CA LEU A 68 -3.40 -18.85 -0.86
C LEU A 68 -2.76 -20.14 -0.32
N ASP A 69 -1.44 -20.09 -0.14
CA ASP A 69 -0.73 -21.02 0.74
C ASP A 69 -1.35 -20.99 2.16
N PRO A 70 -1.50 -22.13 2.85
CA PRO A 70 -2.08 -22.18 4.18
C PRO A 70 -1.45 -21.21 5.19
N SER A 71 -0.14 -20.94 5.10
CA SER A 71 0.57 -20.02 5.98
C SER A 71 0.17 -18.54 5.80
N LEU A 72 -0.49 -18.20 4.68
CA LEU A 72 -0.89 -16.84 4.33
C LEU A 72 -2.39 -16.57 4.54
N ARG A 73 -3.18 -17.60 4.89
CA ARG A 73 -4.65 -17.48 5.00
C ARG A 73 -5.12 -16.45 6.03
N PHE A 74 -4.29 -16.12 7.01
CA PHE A 74 -4.59 -15.07 7.97
C PHE A 74 -4.85 -13.70 7.32
N PHE A 75 -4.27 -13.41 6.14
CA PHE A 75 -4.57 -12.18 5.38
C PHE A 75 -6.02 -12.16 4.87
N ALA A 76 -6.57 -13.32 4.51
CA ALA A 76 -7.97 -13.44 4.11
C ALA A 76 -8.91 -13.33 5.32
N GLU A 77 -8.54 -13.97 6.43
CA GLU A 77 -9.35 -14.03 7.66
C GLU A 77 -9.51 -12.65 8.33
N GLN A 78 -8.45 -11.84 8.34
CA GLN A 78 -8.43 -10.56 9.05
C GLN A 78 -8.95 -9.37 8.25
N GLY A 79 -9.34 -9.59 7.00
CA GLY A 79 -10.23 -8.67 6.30
C GLY A 79 -9.64 -7.97 5.08
N SER A 80 -8.91 -8.66 4.20
CA SER A 80 -8.60 -8.08 2.89
C SER A 80 -9.81 -8.09 1.94
N ASN A 81 -10.83 -7.31 2.30
CA ASN A 81 -11.99 -6.97 1.47
C ASN A 81 -11.94 -5.49 1.03
N ASP A 82 -12.80 -5.13 0.09
CA ASP A 82 -12.87 -3.78 -0.50
C ASP A 82 -12.98 -2.68 0.59
N ALA A 83 -13.80 -2.88 1.62
CA ALA A 83 -14.00 -1.88 2.68
C ALA A 83 -12.76 -1.66 3.56
N ALA A 84 -11.97 -2.70 3.83
CA ALA A 84 -10.73 -2.57 4.58
C ALA A 84 -9.62 -1.93 3.74
N VAL A 85 -9.55 -2.27 2.44
CA VAL A 85 -8.63 -1.63 1.49
C VAL A 85 -8.94 -0.14 1.38
N ASP A 86 -10.21 0.22 1.20
CA ASP A 86 -10.66 1.61 1.13
C ASP A 86 -10.36 2.37 2.43
N TRP A 87 -10.60 1.74 3.58
CA TRP A 87 -10.25 2.31 4.89
C TRP A 87 -8.75 2.59 5.01
N ALA A 88 -7.89 1.61 4.74
CA ALA A 88 -6.44 1.77 4.86
C ALA A 88 -5.90 2.82 3.87
N ASN A 89 -6.41 2.80 2.63
CA ASN A 89 -6.08 3.80 1.61
C ASN A 89 -6.54 5.20 2.01
N GLY A 90 -7.68 5.33 2.70
CA GLY A 90 -8.16 6.58 3.29
C GLY A 90 -7.22 7.12 4.37
N VAL A 91 -6.72 6.25 5.26
CA VAL A 91 -5.72 6.62 6.28
C VAL A 91 -4.41 7.09 5.62
N ILE A 92 -3.91 6.35 4.62
CA ILE A 92 -2.71 6.73 3.86
C ILE A 92 -2.89 8.09 3.19
N ALA A 93 -4.02 8.31 2.51
CA ALA A 93 -4.30 9.57 1.83
C ALA A 93 -4.39 10.75 2.81
N ALA A 94 -5.02 10.56 3.97
CA ALA A 94 -5.08 11.56 5.03
C ALA A 94 -3.68 11.88 5.58
N TRP A 95 -2.84 10.87 5.80
CA TRP A 95 -1.46 11.06 6.23
C TRP A 95 -0.66 11.87 5.21
N VAL A 96 -0.75 11.53 3.91
CA VAL A 96 -0.05 12.28 2.84
C VAL A 96 -0.51 13.74 2.81
N LYS A 97 -1.81 14.01 2.95
CA LYS A 97 -2.35 15.38 2.96
C LYS A 97 -1.77 16.25 4.08
N HIS A 98 -1.41 15.66 5.22
CA HIS A 98 -0.81 16.36 6.35
C HIS A 98 0.72 16.52 6.24
N HIS A 99 1.35 15.95 5.21
CA HIS A 99 2.81 15.92 5.03
C HIS A 99 3.22 16.59 3.70
N PRO A 100 3.63 17.87 3.70
CA PRO A 100 3.97 18.61 2.47
C PRO A 100 5.12 18.02 1.65
N ASP A 101 5.97 17.18 2.25
CA ASP A 101 7.05 16.47 1.57
C ASP A 101 6.64 15.09 1.02
N ALA A 102 5.39 14.68 1.25
CA ALA A 102 4.83 13.43 0.77
C ALA A 102 3.90 13.63 -0.43
N VAL A 103 3.90 12.66 -1.35
CA VAL A 103 2.94 12.58 -2.45
C VAL A 103 2.37 11.17 -2.55
N LEU A 104 1.09 11.08 -2.94
CA LEU A 104 0.39 9.82 -3.14
C LEU A 104 0.57 9.35 -4.59
N ALA A 105 1.11 8.16 -4.78
CA ALA A 105 1.00 7.40 -6.03
C ALA A 105 -0.16 6.40 -5.88
N ASP A 106 -1.33 6.78 -6.38
CA ASP A 106 -2.58 6.05 -6.14
C ASP A 106 -2.69 4.78 -7.01
N LEU A 107 -2.06 3.71 -6.55
CA LEU A 107 -2.08 2.41 -7.20
C LEU A 107 -3.47 1.78 -7.14
N HIS A 108 -4.24 2.07 -6.09
CA HIS A 108 -5.63 1.66 -6.01
C HIS A 108 -6.42 2.15 -7.22
N ALA A 109 -6.46 3.45 -7.48
CA ALA A 109 -7.15 4.03 -8.62
C ALA A 109 -6.66 3.44 -9.96
N GLN A 110 -5.34 3.20 -10.09
CA GLN A 110 -4.76 2.62 -11.29
C GLN A 110 -5.25 1.18 -11.55
N THR A 111 -5.40 0.39 -10.50
CA THR A 111 -5.78 -1.04 -10.60
C THR A 111 -7.29 -1.27 -10.50
N CYS A 112 -8.05 -0.33 -9.92
CA CYS A 112 -9.50 -0.39 -9.69
C CYS A 112 -10.33 0.54 -10.59
N SER A 113 -9.75 1.09 -11.67
CA SER A 113 -10.41 2.10 -12.53
C SER A 113 -11.79 1.70 -13.12
N ALA A 114 -12.11 0.41 -13.16
CA ALA A 114 -13.41 -0.13 -13.57
C ALA A 114 -13.95 -1.16 -12.56
N GLY A 115 -13.60 -1.03 -11.28
CA GLY A 115 -13.81 -2.04 -10.25
C GLY A 115 -12.72 -3.11 -10.23
N TYR A 116 -12.92 -4.13 -9.37
CA TYR A 116 -11.95 -5.22 -9.20
C TYR A 116 -11.77 -6.05 -10.47
N ARG A 117 -10.50 -6.24 -10.86
CA ARG A 117 -10.09 -7.09 -11.98
C ARG A 117 -8.83 -7.86 -11.62
N SER A 118 -8.87 -9.19 -11.76
CA SER A 118 -7.69 -10.05 -11.62
C SER A 118 -6.82 -10.07 -12.88
N VAL A 119 -7.31 -9.55 -14.00
CA VAL A 119 -6.59 -9.45 -15.28
C VAL A 119 -6.74 -8.03 -15.84
N ILE A 120 -5.62 -7.39 -16.21
CA ILE A 120 -5.59 -6.07 -16.83
C ILE A 120 -4.78 -6.17 -18.12
N ASN A 121 -5.35 -5.74 -19.25
CA ASN A 121 -4.69 -5.79 -20.57
C ASN A 121 -4.12 -7.19 -20.91
N GLY A 122 -4.84 -8.25 -20.56
CA GLY A 122 -4.41 -9.64 -20.77
C GLY A 122 -3.30 -10.14 -19.84
N VAL A 123 -2.94 -9.37 -18.81
CA VAL A 123 -1.94 -9.74 -17.80
C VAL A 123 -2.66 -10.14 -16.51
N SER A 124 -2.43 -11.37 -16.05
CA SER A 124 -2.85 -11.78 -14.70
C SER A 124 -2.11 -10.96 -13.66
N LEU A 125 -2.86 -10.29 -12.80
CA LEU A 125 -2.30 -9.38 -11.83
C LEU A 125 -1.64 -10.15 -10.69
N TYR A 126 -2.29 -11.19 -10.18
CA TYR A 126 -1.86 -11.94 -8.99
C TYR A 126 -1.52 -13.40 -9.30
N GLU A 127 -0.55 -13.95 -8.56
CA GLU A 127 -0.17 -15.37 -8.57
C GLU A 127 -1.10 -16.18 -7.66
N ASP A 128 -1.31 -15.69 -6.43
CA ASP A 128 -2.01 -16.38 -5.34
C ASP A 128 -3.06 -15.48 -4.66
N THR A 129 -3.60 -14.51 -5.40
CA THR A 129 -4.51 -13.44 -4.94
C THR A 129 -3.89 -12.38 -4.02
N LEU A 130 -2.65 -12.56 -3.57
CA LEU A 130 -1.92 -11.62 -2.71
C LEU A 130 -0.70 -11.02 -3.42
N HIS A 131 0.16 -11.88 -3.97
CA HIS A 131 1.41 -11.51 -4.63
C HIS A 131 1.18 -11.25 -6.10
N PHE A 132 1.80 -10.21 -6.65
CA PHE A 132 1.74 -9.96 -8.09
C PHE A 132 2.48 -11.05 -8.86
N THR A 133 1.97 -11.42 -10.05
CA THR A 133 2.77 -12.21 -11.00
C THR A 133 3.98 -11.38 -11.47
N PRO A 134 5.06 -11.99 -11.99
CA PRO A 134 6.17 -11.24 -12.56
C PRO A 134 5.74 -10.24 -13.66
N ARG A 135 4.78 -10.63 -14.51
CA ARG A 135 4.23 -9.73 -15.54
C ARG A 135 3.35 -8.63 -14.94
N GLY A 136 2.56 -8.94 -13.91
CA GLY A 136 1.76 -7.97 -13.17
C GLY A 136 2.64 -6.91 -12.49
N ALA A 137 3.70 -7.33 -11.80
CA ALA A 137 4.68 -6.43 -11.20
C ALA A 137 5.37 -5.54 -12.25
N ALA A 138 5.80 -6.12 -13.37
CA ALA A 138 6.40 -5.35 -14.47
C ALA A 138 5.43 -4.28 -15.02
N MET A 139 4.15 -4.63 -15.22
CA MET A 139 3.11 -3.70 -15.64
C MET A 139 2.87 -2.58 -14.62
N ILE A 140 2.94 -2.86 -13.32
CA ILE A 140 2.81 -1.82 -12.28
C ILE A 140 4.02 -0.88 -12.31
N TRP A 141 5.22 -1.42 -12.46
CA TRP A 141 6.44 -0.61 -12.48
C TRP A 141 6.53 0.34 -13.67
N THR A 142 5.96 -0.01 -14.83
CA THR A 142 5.91 0.90 -15.99
C THR A 142 5.11 2.17 -15.71
N TRP A 143 4.13 2.09 -14.79
CA TRP A 143 3.34 3.22 -14.33
C TRP A 143 3.94 3.90 -13.08
N LEU A 144 4.48 3.13 -12.14
CA LEU A 144 4.98 3.65 -10.86
C LEU A 144 6.31 4.40 -11.00
N ALA A 145 7.28 3.87 -11.77
CA ALA A 145 8.60 4.48 -11.88
C ALA A 145 8.56 5.93 -12.39
N PRO A 146 7.76 6.29 -13.42
CA PRO A 146 7.61 7.69 -13.84
C PRO A 146 7.06 8.62 -12.75
N GLN A 147 6.18 8.14 -11.87
CA GLN A 147 5.66 8.95 -10.76
C GLN A 147 6.72 9.23 -9.71
N VAL A 148 7.51 8.20 -9.37
CA VAL A 148 8.65 8.34 -8.44
C VAL A 148 9.66 9.34 -8.98
N GLN A 149 9.97 9.27 -10.29
CA GLN A 149 10.88 10.21 -10.95
C GLN A 149 10.32 11.64 -10.93
N ARG A 150 9.03 11.85 -11.22
CA ARG A 150 8.40 13.18 -11.16
C ARG A 150 8.43 13.77 -9.74
N ALA A 151 8.07 12.97 -8.74
CA ALA A 151 8.16 13.39 -7.34
C ALA A 151 9.60 13.72 -6.93
N GLY A 152 10.55 12.93 -7.41
CA GLY A 152 11.98 13.14 -7.23
C GLY A 152 12.58 14.31 -8.03
N ALA A 153 11.83 14.93 -8.95
CA ALA A 153 12.28 16.07 -9.74
C ALA A 153 11.57 17.38 -9.37
N ALA A 154 10.45 17.31 -8.65
CA ALA A 154 9.70 18.46 -8.17
C ALA A 154 10.53 19.22 -7.11
N ARG A 155 10.95 20.44 -7.46
CA ARG A 155 11.64 21.38 -6.56
C ARG A 155 10.65 21.94 -5.55
#